data_AF-N6Y693-F1
#
_entry.id   AF-N6Y693-F1
#
_cell.length_a   1.000
_cell.length_b   1.000
_cell.length_c   1.000
_cell.angle_alpha   90.00
_cell.angle_beta   90.00
_cell.angle_gamma   90.00
#
_symmetry.space_group_name_H-M   'P 1'
#
loop_
_entity.id
_entity.type
_entity.pdbx_description
1 polymer ?
#
loop_
_entity_poly.entity_id
_entity_poly.type
_entity_poly.pdbx_seq_one_letter_code
_entity_poly.pdbx_strand_id
1 'polypeptide(L)'
;MGSPEVGQAGYHNFLAIELETLLALKGGKLNSPAQYQLQALKSGFTRQQIIVSGLALSIVSIGGAFWYMKKVEADQLAAIEAQRQELLALQDGAAAQVERDYPKGWHTVAVTGSFLSLCQSHITFPAPGGWYLETFICDGVASEALYRANGARADNLLAAMPSADLNPDATQAVLRKPLENLTYREDELPTIGDVQRGFVSLLQGLKVPYAVGNPESPPAPPMSAEEAKVTKMTPAEWREYTFAVGPIGLAPNAMRSVLDFNGVRVTKATYQSGKWTYEGKIYAK
;
A
#
# COMPACT_ATOMS: atom_id res chain seq x y z
N MET A 1 73.15 87.09 -4.98
CA MET A 1 72.80 88.40 -4.42
C MET A 1 72.67 88.25 -2.92
N GLY A 2 73.18 89.17 -2.12
CA GLY A 2 73.15 89.04 -0.66
C GLY A 2 73.79 90.22 0.04
N SER A 3 73.87 90.18 1.37
CA SER A 3 74.46 91.29 2.13
C SER A 3 75.94 91.49 1.76
N PRO A 4 76.44 92.74 1.80
CA PRO A 4 77.78 93.08 1.33
C PRO A 4 78.89 92.29 2.02
N GLU A 5 78.70 91.95 3.29
CA GLU A 5 79.63 91.19 4.12
C GLU A 5 79.90 89.78 3.57
N VAL A 6 78.93 89.16 2.90
CA VAL A 6 79.07 87.81 2.33
C VAL A 6 79.86 87.83 1.02
N GLY A 7 80.00 89.00 0.38
CA GLY A 7 80.72 89.15 -0.90
C GLY A 7 82.22 88.83 -0.83
N GLN A 8 82.82 88.82 0.36
CA GLN A 8 84.23 88.47 0.54
C GLN A 8 84.54 86.97 0.33
N ALA A 9 83.52 86.14 0.17
CA ALA A 9 83.66 84.70 -0.06
C ALA A 9 84.00 84.30 -1.51
N GLY A 10 84.32 85.26 -2.40
CA GLY A 10 84.94 84.97 -3.70
C GLY A 10 84.01 84.43 -4.80
N TYR A 11 82.70 84.67 -4.72
CA TYR A 11 81.77 84.28 -5.78
C TYR A 11 81.94 85.15 -7.03
N HIS A 12 82.10 84.51 -8.20
CA HIS A 12 82.39 85.18 -9.48
C HIS A 12 81.32 86.18 -9.97
N ASN A 13 80.07 86.08 -9.51
CA ASN A 13 78.98 87.00 -9.88
C ASN A 13 78.13 87.35 -8.66
N PHE A 14 78.74 87.94 -7.62
CA PHE A 14 78.01 88.41 -6.45
C PHE A 14 77.57 89.86 -6.61
N LEU A 15 76.25 90.07 -6.70
CA LEU A 15 75.63 91.37 -6.55
C LEU A 15 75.28 91.59 -5.08
N ALA A 16 76.02 92.50 -4.43
CA ALA A 16 75.67 92.95 -3.08
C ALA A 16 74.37 93.75 -3.15
N ILE A 17 73.33 93.26 -2.46
CA ILE A 17 72.03 93.93 -2.37
C ILE A 17 71.60 93.87 -0.91
N GLU A 18 71.33 95.04 -0.34
CA GLU A 18 70.80 95.15 1.02
C GLU A 18 69.29 95.00 1.00
N LEU A 19 68.72 94.44 2.07
CA LEU A 19 67.28 94.21 2.14
C LEU A 19 66.48 95.51 2.01
N GLU A 20 67.04 96.61 2.50
CA GLU A 20 66.44 97.94 2.48
C GLU A 20 66.29 98.50 1.07
N THR A 21 67.20 98.14 0.15
CA THR A 21 67.10 98.55 -1.26
C THR A 21 66.01 97.78 -2.01
N LEU A 22 65.63 96.60 -1.52
CA LEU A 22 64.55 95.78 -2.08
C LEU A 22 63.17 96.08 -1.46
N LEU A 23 63.14 96.68 -0.27
CA LEU A 23 61.91 97.05 0.41
C LEU A 23 61.50 98.47 0.00
N ALA A 24 60.39 98.60 -0.73
CA ALA A 24 59.86 99.89 -1.17
C ALA A 24 59.41 100.76 0.02
N LEU A 25 60.34 101.55 0.57
CA LEU A 25 60.10 102.51 1.64
C LEU A 25 59.55 103.82 1.06
N LYS A 26 58.35 104.23 1.48
CA LYS A 26 57.76 105.53 1.12
C LYS A 26 57.57 106.36 2.39
N GLY A 27 58.39 107.38 2.58
CA GLY A 27 58.28 108.31 3.72
C GLY A 27 58.54 107.68 5.09
N GLY A 28 59.44 106.70 5.18
CA GLY A 28 59.86 106.10 6.46
C GLY A 28 58.91 105.02 7.03
N LYS A 29 57.89 104.60 6.29
CA LYS A 29 57.07 103.42 6.62
C LYS A 29 57.20 102.35 5.54
N LEU A 30 57.28 101.10 5.99
CA LEU A 30 57.35 99.93 5.12
C LEU A 30 56.01 99.74 4.41
N ASN A 31 55.97 99.84 3.08
CA ASN A 31 54.77 99.53 2.33
C ASN A 31 54.72 98.01 2.07
N SER A 32 54.09 97.26 2.98
CA SER A 32 53.92 95.80 2.85
C SER A 32 52.55 95.49 2.24
N PRO A 33 52.46 95.11 0.95
CA PRO A 33 51.18 94.75 0.35
C PRO A 33 50.67 93.45 0.97
N ALA A 34 49.35 93.41 1.24
CA ALA A 34 48.69 92.32 1.97
C ALA A 34 48.89 90.92 1.35
N GLN A 35 49.27 90.83 0.09
CA GLN A 35 49.58 89.58 -0.61
C GLN A 35 50.80 88.83 -0.06
N TYR A 36 51.70 89.50 0.67
CA TYR A 36 52.89 88.87 1.27
C TYR A 36 52.71 88.50 2.74
N GLN A 37 51.51 88.71 3.31
CA GLN A 37 51.19 88.24 4.66
C GLN A 37 50.79 86.77 4.62
N LEU A 38 51.37 85.95 5.51
CA LEU A 38 50.97 84.54 5.67
C LEU A 38 49.51 84.49 6.15
N GLN A 39 48.63 83.94 5.31
CA GLN A 39 47.24 83.68 5.70
C GLN A 39 47.13 82.28 6.29
N ALA A 40 46.45 82.16 7.43
CA ALA A 40 46.10 80.85 7.99
C ALA A 40 45.11 80.14 7.03
N LEU A 41 45.47 78.94 6.56
CA LEU A 41 44.55 78.04 5.87
C LEU A 41 43.40 77.71 6.83
N LYS A 42 42.19 78.20 6.53
CA LYS A 42 40.96 77.80 7.23
C LYS A 42 40.64 76.34 6.89
N SER A 43 41.34 75.39 7.49
CA SER A 43 40.93 73.99 7.47
C SER A 43 40.06 73.72 8.69
N GLY A 44 38.88 73.16 8.43
CA GLY A 44 37.95 72.75 9.45
C GLY A 44 36.58 72.50 8.84
N PHE A 45 36.26 71.23 8.59
CA PHE A 45 34.86 70.83 8.53
C PHE A 45 34.19 71.33 9.81
N THR A 46 33.10 72.07 9.66
CA THR A 46 32.37 72.59 10.82
C THR A 46 31.85 71.40 11.63
N ARG A 47 31.91 71.46 12.98
CA ARG A 47 31.42 70.38 13.88
C ARG A 47 30.03 69.88 13.50
N GLN A 48 29.17 70.76 12.97
CA GLN A 48 27.84 70.42 12.49
C GLN A 48 27.86 69.46 11.28
N GLN A 49 28.79 69.59 10.35
CA GLN A 49 28.89 68.70 9.19
C GLN A 49 29.35 67.27 9.56
N ILE A 50 30.21 67.14 10.58
CA ILE A 50 30.62 65.82 11.11
C ILE A 50 29.47 65.14 11.86
N ILE A 51 28.68 65.91 12.61
CA ILE A 51 27.52 65.37 13.35
C ILE A 51 26.43 64.93 12.38
N VAL A 52 26.12 65.72 11.34
CA VAL A 52 25.07 65.38 10.37
C VAL A 52 25.44 64.15 9.54
N SER A 53 26.70 64.03 9.08
CA SER A 53 27.14 62.85 8.33
C SER A 53 27.19 61.59 9.21
N GLY A 54 27.62 61.72 10.47
CA GLY A 54 27.56 60.63 11.45
C GLY A 54 26.13 60.16 11.74
N LEU A 55 25.18 61.10 11.89
CA LEU A 55 23.78 60.77 12.13
C LEU A 55 23.15 60.08 10.92
N ALA A 56 23.38 60.59 9.70
CA ALA A 56 22.87 59.99 8.47
C ALA A 56 23.37 58.55 8.28
N LEU A 57 24.66 58.30 8.52
CA LEU A 57 25.23 56.94 8.44
C LEU A 57 24.67 56.02 9.52
N SER A 58 24.41 56.53 10.73
CA SER A 58 23.80 55.73 11.79
C SER A 58 22.38 55.29 11.44
N ILE A 59 21.57 56.17 10.85
CA ILE A 59 20.19 55.87 10.46
C ILE A 59 20.16 54.83 9.32
N VAL A 60 21.05 54.97 8.33
CA VAL A 60 21.14 53.99 7.22
C VAL A 60 21.62 52.63 7.73
N SER A 61 22.59 52.60 8.63
CA SER A 61 23.07 51.35 9.24
C SER A 61 21.98 50.62 10.04
N ILE A 62 21.24 51.36 10.87
CA ILE A 62 20.16 50.79 11.69
C ILE A 62 18.99 50.33 10.82
N GLY A 63 18.59 51.13 9.82
CA GLY A 63 17.53 50.75 8.88
C GLY A 63 17.90 49.52 8.03
N GLY A 64 19.15 49.44 7.56
CA GLY A 64 19.66 48.28 6.82
C GLY A 64 19.71 47.01 7.67
N ALA A 65 20.17 47.11 8.93
CA ALA A 65 20.18 45.99 9.86
C ALA A 65 18.76 45.50 10.17
N PHE A 66 17.81 46.41 10.43
CA PHE A 66 16.41 46.06 10.67
C PHE A 66 15.76 45.37 9.46
N TRP A 67 15.99 45.88 8.26
CA TRP A 67 15.48 45.25 7.03
C TRP A 67 16.09 43.86 6.80
N TYR A 68 17.39 43.71 7.04
CA TYR A 68 18.07 42.41 6.92
C TYR A 68 17.52 41.40 7.94
N MET A 69 17.34 41.78 9.20
CA MET A 69 16.74 40.91 10.22
C MET A 69 15.32 40.47 9.81
N LYS A 70 14.48 41.42 9.36
CA LYS A 70 13.13 41.10 8.91
C LYS A 70 13.10 40.17 7.70
N LYS A 71 14.05 40.31 6.77
CA LYS A 71 14.17 39.43 5.60
C LYS A 71 14.59 38.02 6.03
N VAL A 72 15.58 37.90 6.92
CA VAL A 72 16.03 36.61 7.46
C VAL A 72 14.90 35.90 8.21
N GLU A 73 14.10 36.63 8.99
CA GLU A 73 12.92 36.08 9.67
C GLU A 73 11.87 35.57 8.66
N ALA A 74 11.60 36.32 7.59
CA ALA A 74 10.66 35.90 6.54
C ALA A 74 11.14 34.65 5.79
N ASP A 75 12.45 34.58 5.47
CA ASP A 75 13.04 33.44 4.78
C ASP A 75 13.03 32.18 5.68
N GLN A 76 13.26 32.34 6.99
CA GLN A 76 13.14 31.25 7.96
C GLN A 76 11.71 30.73 8.10
N LEU A 77 10.72 31.63 8.15
CA LEU A 77 9.31 31.24 8.22
C LEU A 77 8.88 30.49 6.95
N ALA A 78 9.29 30.96 5.77
CA ALA A 78 9.00 30.27 4.50
C ALA A 78 9.64 28.87 4.44
N ALA A 79 10.86 28.70 4.97
CA ALA A 79 11.51 27.40 5.04
C ALA A 79 10.79 26.43 5.99
N ILE A 80 10.33 26.92 7.14
CA ILE A 80 9.55 26.13 8.10
C ILE A 80 8.19 25.76 7.51
N GLU A 81 7.52 26.67 6.81
CA GLU A 81 6.25 26.40 6.12
C GLU A 81 6.40 25.37 5.01
N ALA A 82 7.49 25.44 4.21
CA ALA A 82 7.79 24.45 3.19
C ALA A 82 8.04 23.06 3.80
N GLN A 83 8.82 22.96 4.87
CA GLN A 83 9.03 21.70 5.59
C GLN A 83 7.73 21.17 6.20
N ARG A 84 6.87 22.05 6.72
CA ARG A 84 5.56 21.66 7.25
C ARG A 84 4.65 21.13 6.14
N GLN A 85 4.66 21.73 4.96
CA GLN A 85 3.89 21.24 3.80
C GLN A 85 4.42 19.90 3.31
N GLU A 86 5.74 19.68 3.31
CA GLU A 86 6.34 18.39 2.94
C GLU A 86 5.99 17.30 3.96
N LEU A 87 6.02 17.61 5.26
CA LEU A 87 5.58 16.69 6.32
C LEU A 87 4.08 16.38 6.26
N LEU A 88 3.24 17.37 5.94
CA LEU A 88 1.81 17.16 5.73
C LEU A 88 1.56 16.33 4.47
N ALA A 89 2.28 16.58 3.37
CA ALA A 89 2.18 15.77 2.16
C ALA A 89 2.68 14.32 2.37
N LEU A 90 3.64 14.09 3.26
CA LEU A 90 4.07 12.75 3.67
C LEU A 90 3.07 12.06 4.61
N GLN A 91 2.32 12.82 5.42
CA GLN A 91 1.23 12.30 6.27
C GLN A 91 -0.04 12.02 5.47
N ASP A 92 -0.40 12.89 4.53
CA ASP A 92 -1.54 12.70 3.61
C ASP A 92 -1.20 11.67 2.52
N GLY A 93 0.07 11.59 2.14
CA GLY A 93 0.65 10.61 1.22
C GLY A 93 1.05 9.29 1.88
N ALA A 94 0.89 9.14 3.21
CA ALA A 94 0.76 7.85 3.85
C ALA A 94 -0.57 7.26 3.37
N ALA A 95 -0.49 6.70 2.16
CA ALA A 95 -1.56 6.23 1.31
C ALA A 95 -2.75 5.77 2.15
N ALA A 96 -3.90 6.40 1.90
CA ALA A 96 -5.19 5.93 2.40
C ALA A 96 -5.18 4.40 2.39
N GLN A 97 -5.02 3.81 3.58
CA GLN A 97 -4.83 2.37 3.68
C GLN A 97 -6.11 1.76 3.14
N VAL A 98 -5.99 1.06 2.01
CA VAL A 98 -7.17 0.46 1.39
C VAL A 98 -7.56 -0.68 2.32
N GLU A 99 -8.68 -0.52 3.00
CA GLU A 99 -9.26 -1.58 3.81
C GLU A 99 -9.88 -2.61 2.86
N ARG A 100 -9.41 -3.85 2.95
CA ARG A 100 -9.96 -4.98 2.16
C ARG A 100 -10.48 -6.05 3.10
N ASP A 101 -11.66 -6.56 2.75
CA ASP A 101 -12.26 -7.71 3.40
C ASP A 101 -11.73 -9.02 2.81
N TYR A 102 -11.75 -10.06 3.65
CA TYR A 102 -11.48 -11.43 3.21
C TYR A 102 -12.58 -11.90 2.23
N PRO A 103 -12.20 -12.61 1.14
CA PRO A 103 -13.16 -13.12 0.17
C PRO A 103 -14.11 -14.13 0.84
N LYS A 104 -15.42 -13.94 0.72
CA LYS A 104 -16.44 -14.84 1.29
C LYS A 104 -16.42 -16.22 0.61
N GLY A 105 -15.61 -17.14 1.12
CA GLY A 105 -15.33 -18.44 0.49
C GLY A 105 -16.57 -19.31 0.21
N TRP A 106 -17.65 -19.14 0.98
CA TRP A 106 -18.90 -19.89 0.77
C TRP A 106 -19.73 -19.39 -0.43
N HIS A 107 -19.39 -18.24 -1.02
CA HIS A 107 -20.09 -17.71 -2.20
C HIS A 107 -19.68 -18.44 -3.48
N THR A 108 -18.48 -19.02 -3.52
CA THR A 108 -17.97 -19.75 -4.69
C THR A 108 -18.29 -21.24 -4.66
N VAL A 109 -18.95 -21.71 -3.59
CA VAL A 109 -19.34 -23.11 -3.41
C VAL A 109 -20.87 -23.22 -3.39
N ALA A 110 -21.39 -24.16 -4.17
CA ALA A 110 -22.82 -24.37 -4.30
C ALA A 110 -23.47 -24.79 -2.98
N VAL A 111 -24.75 -24.45 -2.79
CA VAL A 111 -25.48 -24.90 -1.60
C VAL A 111 -25.60 -26.42 -1.58
N THR A 112 -25.44 -27.02 -0.39
CA THR A 112 -25.45 -28.47 -0.17
C THR A 112 -26.69 -29.13 -0.76
N GLY A 113 -27.86 -28.51 -0.59
CA GLY A 113 -29.11 -28.97 -1.18
C GLY A 113 -29.07 -29.17 -2.70
N SER A 114 -28.54 -28.18 -3.43
CA SER A 114 -28.43 -28.20 -4.89
C SER A 114 -27.37 -29.20 -5.34
N PHE A 115 -26.19 -29.18 -4.71
CA PHE A 115 -25.10 -30.09 -5.02
C PHE A 115 -25.51 -31.57 -4.89
N LEU A 116 -26.05 -31.97 -3.73
CA LEU A 116 -26.43 -33.37 -3.48
C LEU A 116 -27.56 -33.84 -4.39
N SER A 117 -28.52 -32.95 -4.70
CA SER A 117 -29.61 -33.25 -5.64
C SER A 117 -29.07 -33.51 -7.05
N LEU A 118 -28.11 -32.71 -7.50
CA LEU A 118 -27.50 -32.86 -8.81
C LEU A 118 -26.65 -34.14 -8.88
N CYS A 119 -25.83 -34.41 -7.87
CA CYS A 119 -25.08 -35.66 -7.76
C CYS A 119 -26.00 -36.89 -7.80
N GLN A 120 -27.14 -36.84 -7.12
CA GLN A 120 -28.12 -37.92 -7.16
C GLN A 120 -28.73 -38.11 -8.56
N SER A 121 -28.95 -37.04 -9.32
CA SER A 121 -29.50 -37.14 -10.67
C SER A 121 -28.53 -37.79 -11.67
N HIS A 122 -27.22 -37.69 -11.41
CA HIS A 122 -26.19 -38.28 -12.26
C HIS A 122 -25.94 -39.76 -11.95
N ILE A 123 -26.31 -40.23 -10.76
CA ILE A 123 -26.10 -41.62 -10.39
C ILE A 123 -27.27 -42.50 -10.85
N THR A 124 -26.98 -43.38 -11.80
CA THR A 124 -27.94 -44.38 -12.29
C THR A 124 -27.58 -45.74 -11.68
N PHE A 125 -28.43 -46.25 -10.79
CA PHE A 125 -28.35 -47.63 -10.28
C PHE A 125 -29.54 -48.39 -10.89
N PRO A 126 -29.37 -49.37 -11.81
CA PRO A 126 -28.21 -50.21 -12.15
C PRO A 126 -27.60 -49.94 -13.55
N ALA A 127 -26.33 -50.30 -13.73
CA ALA A 127 -25.71 -50.27 -15.05
C ALA A 127 -26.27 -51.39 -15.95
N PRO A 128 -26.52 -51.13 -17.23
CA PRO A 128 -27.20 -52.08 -18.10
C PRO A 128 -26.34 -53.31 -18.41
N GLY A 129 -27.00 -54.42 -18.68
CA GLY A 129 -26.37 -55.57 -19.34
C GLY A 129 -25.28 -56.29 -18.54
N GLY A 130 -25.31 -56.26 -17.20
CA GLY A 130 -24.37 -56.97 -16.32
C GLY A 130 -23.17 -56.15 -15.87
N TRP A 131 -23.15 -54.86 -16.18
CA TRP A 131 -22.20 -53.91 -15.60
C TRP A 131 -22.62 -53.56 -14.18
N TYR A 132 -21.67 -53.22 -13.31
CA TYR A 132 -21.98 -52.69 -11.99
C TYR A 132 -21.13 -51.46 -11.69
N LEU A 133 -21.70 -50.54 -10.90
CA LEU A 133 -21.01 -49.34 -10.45
C LEU A 133 -20.01 -49.72 -9.35
N GLU A 134 -18.72 -49.55 -9.64
CA GLU A 134 -17.64 -49.81 -8.70
C GLU A 134 -17.42 -48.60 -7.78
N THR A 135 -17.26 -47.43 -8.39
CA THR A 135 -17.03 -46.17 -7.69
C THR A 135 -17.81 -45.06 -8.38
N PHE A 136 -18.31 -44.11 -7.61
CA PHE A 136 -18.83 -42.85 -8.15
C PHE A 136 -18.31 -41.69 -7.32
N ILE A 137 -17.77 -40.68 -7.99
CA ILE A 137 -17.28 -39.46 -7.37
C ILE A 137 -18.05 -38.31 -8.00
N CYS A 138 -18.66 -37.48 -7.18
CA CYS A 138 -19.28 -36.24 -7.61
C CYS A 138 -18.61 -35.11 -6.85
N ASP A 139 -18.02 -34.17 -7.57
CA ASP A 139 -17.43 -32.96 -7.01
C ASP A 139 -18.10 -31.72 -7.61
N GLY A 140 -17.74 -30.53 -7.13
CA GLY A 140 -18.35 -29.27 -7.58
C GLY A 140 -18.15 -28.93 -9.07
N VAL A 141 -17.47 -29.77 -9.85
CA VAL A 141 -17.18 -29.58 -11.28
C VAL A 141 -17.81 -30.68 -12.13
N ALA A 142 -17.64 -31.95 -11.75
CA ALA A 142 -18.11 -33.09 -12.53
C ALA A 142 -18.45 -34.30 -11.66
N SER A 143 -19.25 -35.19 -12.22
CA SER A 143 -19.43 -36.54 -11.70
C SER A 143 -18.69 -37.52 -12.58
N GLU A 144 -17.99 -38.46 -11.95
CA GLU A 144 -17.27 -39.56 -12.58
C GLU A 144 -17.79 -40.88 -12.01
N ALA A 145 -18.23 -41.76 -12.89
CA ALA A 145 -18.72 -43.10 -12.54
C ALA A 145 -17.80 -44.14 -13.17
N LEU A 146 -17.23 -45.01 -12.34
CA LEU A 146 -16.46 -46.17 -12.79
C LEU A 146 -17.35 -47.41 -12.75
N TYR A 147 -17.53 -48.02 -13.91
CA TYR A 147 -18.26 -49.27 -14.08
C TYR A 147 -17.30 -50.41 -14.36
N ARG A 148 -17.62 -51.59 -13.86
CA ARG A 148 -16.91 -52.83 -14.15
C ARG A 148 -17.84 -53.86 -14.78
N ALA A 149 -17.35 -54.57 -15.79
CA ALA A 149 -18.05 -55.67 -16.43
C ALA A 149 -18.05 -56.90 -15.52
N ASN A 150 -19.20 -57.54 -15.35
CA ASN A 150 -19.31 -58.84 -14.71
C ASN A 150 -19.86 -59.86 -15.73
N GLY A 151 -19.00 -60.30 -16.67
CA GLY A 151 -19.41 -61.12 -17.81
C GLY A 151 -20.25 -60.36 -18.85
N ALA A 152 -20.33 -59.04 -18.72
CA ALA A 152 -21.09 -58.16 -19.58
C ALA A 152 -20.33 -57.80 -20.85
N ARG A 153 -21.07 -57.60 -21.95
CA ARG A 153 -20.50 -57.10 -23.21
C ARG A 153 -20.52 -55.56 -23.22
N ALA A 154 -19.55 -54.97 -23.92
CA ALA A 154 -19.37 -53.52 -24.02
C ALA A 154 -20.48 -52.81 -24.81
N ASP A 155 -21.03 -53.47 -25.83
CA ASP A 155 -22.14 -52.95 -26.64
C ASP A 155 -23.38 -52.66 -25.81
N ASN A 156 -23.69 -53.50 -24.82
CA ASN A 156 -24.81 -53.26 -23.90
C ASN A 156 -24.63 -51.99 -23.07
N LEU A 157 -23.41 -51.67 -22.66
CA LEU A 157 -23.13 -50.46 -21.90
C LEU A 157 -23.27 -49.23 -22.80
N LEU A 158 -22.61 -49.24 -23.96
CA LEU A 158 -22.60 -48.12 -24.90
C LEU A 158 -23.99 -47.84 -25.49
N ALA A 159 -24.84 -48.86 -25.62
CA ALA A 159 -26.23 -48.67 -26.05
C ALA A 159 -27.03 -47.77 -25.08
N ALA A 160 -26.73 -47.82 -23.78
CA ALA A 160 -27.40 -47.01 -22.77
C ALA A 160 -26.60 -45.76 -22.36
N MET A 161 -25.27 -45.83 -22.44
CA MET A 161 -24.34 -44.78 -22.05
C MET A 161 -23.34 -44.57 -23.20
N PRO A 162 -23.76 -43.95 -24.31
CA PRO A 162 -22.92 -43.82 -25.50
C PRO A 162 -21.70 -42.92 -25.31
N SER A 163 -21.70 -42.10 -24.25
CA SER A 163 -20.59 -41.22 -23.86
C SER A 163 -19.65 -41.86 -22.83
N ALA A 164 -19.75 -43.17 -22.56
CA ALA A 164 -18.84 -43.84 -21.65
C ALA A 164 -17.52 -44.22 -22.36
N ASP A 165 -16.41 -43.91 -21.72
CA ASP A 165 -15.07 -44.25 -22.20
C ASP A 165 -14.69 -45.65 -21.72
N LEU A 166 -14.53 -46.58 -22.65
CA LEU A 166 -14.12 -47.95 -22.36
C LEU A 166 -12.60 -48.06 -22.30
N ASN A 167 -12.12 -48.84 -21.33
CA ASN A 167 -10.73 -49.29 -21.30
C ASN A 167 -10.46 -50.25 -22.47
N PRO A 168 -9.22 -50.40 -22.99
CA PRO A 168 -8.92 -51.25 -24.15
C PRO A 168 -9.26 -52.73 -23.97
N ASP A 169 -9.30 -53.22 -22.74
CA ASP A 169 -9.71 -54.60 -22.40
C ASP A 169 -11.23 -54.77 -22.25
N ALA A 170 -11.99 -53.68 -22.36
CA ALA A 170 -13.44 -53.62 -22.18
C ALA A 170 -13.94 -54.19 -20.84
N THR A 171 -13.09 -54.24 -19.80
CA THR A 171 -13.49 -54.71 -18.46
C THR A 171 -13.99 -53.57 -17.58
N GLN A 172 -13.60 -52.33 -17.90
CA GLN A 172 -13.96 -51.13 -17.18
C GLN A 172 -14.43 -50.03 -18.14
N ALA A 173 -15.30 -49.17 -17.63
CA ALA A 173 -15.77 -48.00 -18.33
C ALA A 173 -15.88 -46.81 -17.37
N VAL A 174 -15.51 -45.63 -17.85
CA VAL A 174 -15.63 -44.38 -17.11
C VAL A 174 -16.68 -43.52 -17.79
N LEU A 175 -17.63 -43.01 -17.02
CA LEU A 175 -18.60 -42.03 -17.48
C LEU A 175 -18.40 -40.73 -16.72
N ARG A 176 -18.04 -39.67 -17.44
CA ARG A 176 -17.89 -38.33 -16.87
C ARG A 176 -19.00 -37.41 -17.36
N LYS A 177 -19.61 -36.66 -16.45
CA LYS A 177 -20.63 -35.63 -16.75
C LYS A 177 -20.33 -34.34 -16.00
N PRO A 178 -20.29 -33.18 -16.66
CA PRO A 178 -20.13 -31.90 -15.97
C PRO A 178 -21.34 -31.61 -15.06
N LEU A 179 -21.11 -30.99 -13.91
CA LEU A 179 -22.19 -30.48 -13.05
C LEU A 179 -22.57 -29.08 -13.52
N GLU A 180 -23.74 -28.96 -14.10
CA GLU A 180 -24.31 -27.68 -14.55
C GLU A 180 -25.48 -27.27 -13.65
N ASN A 181 -25.83 -25.98 -13.64
CA ASN A 181 -26.99 -25.46 -12.90
C ASN A 181 -26.90 -25.59 -11.36
N LEU A 182 -25.69 -25.50 -10.81
CA LEU A 182 -25.49 -25.39 -9.37
C LEU A 182 -26.06 -24.06 -8.86
N THR A 183 -26.76 -24.13 -7.73
CA THR A 183 -27.29 -22.94 -7.06
C THR A 183 -26.29 -22.44 -6.02
N TYR A 184 -26.07 -21.13 -6.00
CA TYR A 184 -25.23 -20.43 -5.02
C TYR A 184 -26.14 -19.51 -4.19
N ARG A 185 -25.84 -19.37 -2.90
CA ARG A 185 -26.63 -18.56 -1.98
C ARG A 185 -25.73 -17.82 -1.01
N GLU A 186 -26.03 -16.55 -0.80
CA GLU A 186 -25.50 -15.79 0.32
C GLU A 186 -26.21 -16.26 1.59
N ASP A 187 -25.47 -16.95 2.45
CA ASP A 187 -25.96 -17.32 3.78
C ASP A 187 -25.41 -16.35 4.81
N GLU A 188 -26.25 -15.99 5.78
CA GLU A 188 -25.75 -15.46 7.03
C GLU A 188 -25.05 -16.59 7.80
N LEU A 189 -23.77 -16.38 8.09
CA LEU A 189 -22.98 -17.40 8.78
C LEU A 189 -23.42 -17.52 10.25
N PRO A 190 -23.77 -18.74 10.70
CA PRO A 190 -24.03 -19.01 12.10
C PRO A 190 -22.73 -18.96 12.93
N THR A 191 -22.88 -18.93 14.26
CA THR A 191 -21.74 -19.13 15.17
C THR A 191 -21.28 -20.59 15.11
N ILE A 192 -19.99 -20.84 15.35
CA ILE A 192 -19.49 -22.22 15.38
C ILE A 192 -20.22 -23.10 16.42
N GLY A 193 -20.64 -22.52 17.54
CA GLY A 193 -21.40 -23.24 18.58
C GLY A 193 -22.78 -23.68 18.10
N ASP A 194 -23.45 -22.89 17.27
CA ASP A 194 -24.75 -23.26 16.68
C ASP A 194 -24.59 -24.36 15.63
N VAL A 195 -23.57 -24.25 14.77
CA VAL A 195 -23.27 -25.31 13.80
C VAL A 195 -22.92 -26.60 14.51
N GLN A 196 -22.02 -26.57 15.50
CA GLN A 196 -21.65 -27.77 16.25
C GLN A 196 -22.86 -28.40 16.94
N ARG A 197 -23.69 -27.62 17.64
CA ARG A 197 -24.89 -28.16 18.30
C ARG A 197 -25.89 -28.76 17.31
N GLY A 198 -26.12 -28.14 16.16
CA GLY A 198 -27.05 -28.67 15.16
C GLY A 198 -26.46 -29.87 14.40
N PHE A 199 -25.37 -29.61 13.69
CA PHE A 199 -24.71 -30.56 12.79
C PHE A 199 -24.16 -31.79 13.53
N VAL A 200 -23.40 -31.58 14.62
CA VAL A 200 -22.76 -32.69 15.34
C VAL A 200 -23.81 -33.53 16.07
N SER A 201 -24.77 -32.89 16.74
CA SER A 201 -25.82 -33.66 17.46
C SER A 201 -26.67 -34.49 16.51
N LEU A 202 -26.97 -33.99 15.30
CA LEU A 202 -27.69 -34.77 14.29
C LEU A 202 -26.89 -35.97 13.81
N LEU A 203 -25.62 -35.78 13.47
CA LEU A 203 -24.76 -36.89 13.02
C LEU A 203 -24.57 -37.94 14.13
N GLN A 204 -24.40 -37.50 15.38
CA GLN A 204 -24.33 -38.38 16.55
C GLN A 204 -25.65 -39.14 16.76
N GLY A 205 -26.79 -38.47 16.64
CA GLY A 205 -28.12 -39.08 16.74
C GLY A 205 -28.35 -40.17 15.67
N LEU A 206 -27.82 -39.95 14.47
CA LEU A 206 -27.86 -40.92 13.37
C LEU A 206 -26.76 -41.99 13.46
N LYS A 207 -25.88 -41.93 14.48
CA LYS A 207 -24.72 -42.81 14.67
C LYS A 207 -23.82 -42.88 13.43
N VAL A 208 -23.70 -41.76 12.73
CA VAL A 208 -22.90 -41.64 11.52
C VAL A 208 -21.45 -41.32 11.91
N PRO A 209 -20.45 -42.03 11.38
CA PRO A 209 -19.05 -41.63 11.56
C PRO A 209 -18.79 -40.28 10.90
N TYR A 210 -18.14 -39.37 11.61
CA TYR A 210 -17.77 -38.06 11.10
C TYR A 210 -16.43 -37.61 11.68
N ALA A 211 -15.75 -36.73 10.96
CA ALA A 211 -14.55 -36.02 11.39
C ALA A 211 -14.70 -34.54 11.02
N VAL A 212 -14.31 -33.66 11.93
CA VAL A 212 -14.23 -32.21 11.70
C VAL A 212 -12.80 -31.78 11.98
N GLY A 213 -12.19 -31.09 11.02
CA GLY A 213 -10.84 -30.56 11.11
C GLY A 213 -10.74 -29.33 12.02
N ASN A 214 -9.52 -28.88 12.23
CA ASN A 214 -9.24 -27.64 12.95
C ASN A 214 -9.67 -26.42 12.12
N PRO A 215 -9.98 -25.28 12.78
CA PRO A 215 -10.28 -24.05 12.08
C PRO A 215 -9.08 -23.58 11.26
N GLU A 216 -9.32 -23.24 10.01
CA GLU A 216 -8.41 -22.56 9.11
C GLU A 216 -8.84 -21.10 8.94
N SER A 217 -7.85 -20.20 8.93
CA SER A 217 -8.09 -18.80 8.59
C SER A 217 -8.41 -18.68 7.11
N PRO A 218 -9.30 -17.76 6.72
CA PRO A 218 -9.63 -17.60 5.32
C PRO A 218 -8.42 -17.23 4.46
N PRO A 219 -8.36 -17.72 3.21
CA PRO A 219 -7.27 -17.38 2.32
C PRO A 219 -7.23 -15.88 2.07
N ALA A 220 -6.04 -15.30 2.19
CA ALA A 220 -5.84 -13.89 1.84
C ALA A 220 -6.18 -13.67 0.36
N PRO A 221 -6.81 -12.54 -0.01
CA PRO A 221 -7.06 -12.21 -1.40
C PRO A 221 -5.73 -12.14 -2.18
N PRO A 222 -5.70 -12.60 -3.44
CA PRO A 222 -4.52 -12.45 -4.29
C PRO A 222 -4.24 -10.96 -4.50
N MET A 223 -3.01 -10.53 -4.22
CA MET A 223 -2.62 -9.14 -4.30
C MET A 223 -1.13 -9.01 -4.65
N SER A 224 -0.77 -7.90 -5.30
CA SER A 224 0.64 -7.63 -5.63
C SER A 224 1.45 -7.23 -4.38
N ALA A 225 2.78 -7.29 -4.48
CA ALA A 225 3.66 -6.93 -3.37
C ALA A 225 3.56 -5.45 -2.98
N GLU A 226 3.23 -4.58 -3.94
CA GLU A 226 2.99 -3.16 -3.74
C GLU A 226 1.64 -2.92 -3.04
N GLU A 227 0.58 -3.63 -3.46
CA GLU A 227 -0.73 -3.57 -2.80
C GLU A 227 -0.66 -4.04 -1.35
N ALA A 228 0.14 -5.07 -1.06
CA ALA A 228 0.28 -5.63 0.29
C ALA A 228 0.88 -4.65 1.31
N LYS A 229 1.66 -3.66 0.85
CA LYS A 229 2.29 -2.64 1.72
C LYS A 229 1.33 -1.54 2.14
N VAL A 230 0.28 -1.29 1.36
CA VAL A 230 -0.70 -0.20 1.58
C VAL A 230 -2.09 -0.70 1.97
N THR A 231 -2.33 -2.01 1.89
CA THR A 231 -3.62 -2.61 2.26
C THR A 231 -3.60 -3.07 3.71
N LYS A 232 -4.61 -2.70 4.47
CA LYS A 232 -4.86 -3.27 5.79
C LYS A 232 -6.02 -4.25 5.67
N MET A 233 -5.79 -5.52 5.99
CA MET A 233 -6.85 -6.54 5.99
C MET A 233 -7.70 -6.36 7.25
N THR A 234 -9.03 -6.32 7.10
CA THR A 234 -9.94 -6.45 8.25
C THR A 234 -9.77 -7.83 8.89
N PRO A 235 -9.82 -7.97 10.23
CA PRO A 235 -9.82 -9.28 10.84
C PRO A 235 -10.97 -10.13 10.30
N ALA A 236 -10.66 -11.35 9.87
CA ALA A 236 -11.69 -12.26 9.43
C ALA A 236 -12.65 -12.60 10.58
N GLU A 237 -13.92 -12.19 10.45
CA GLU A 237 -14.99 -12.52 11.38
C GLU A 237 -15.52 -13.95 11.21
N TRP A 238 -14.87 -14.76 10.36
CA TRP A 238 -15.29 -16.12 10.05
C TRP A 238 -14.09 -17.04 9.88
N ARG A 239 -14.34 -18.34 10.04
CA ARG A 239 -13.36 -19.42 9.92
C ARG A 239 -13.90 -20.54 9.05
N GLU A 240 -12.99 -21.27 8.43
CA GLU A 240 -13.28 -22.45 7.63
C GLU A 240 -12.93 -23.72 8.43
N TYR A 241 -13.79 -24.73 8.40
CA TYR A 241 -13.49 -26.05 8.95
C TYR A 241 -13.77 -27.09 7.88
N THR A 242 -12.85 -28.04 7.70
CA THR A 242 -13.09 -29.19 6.83
C THR A 242 -13.87 -30.26 7.57
N PHE A 243 -14.73 -30.99 6.87
CA PHE A 243 -15.42 -32.14 7.46
C PHE A 243 -15.48 -33.31 6.50
N ALA A 244 -15.57 -34.50 7.08
CA ALA A 244 -15.86 -35.74 6.39
C ALA A 244 -16.96 -36.51 7.17
N VAL A 245 -17.92 -37.07 6.44
CA VAL A 245 -19.04 -37.85 6.97
C VAL A 245 -19.09 -39.16 6.20
N GLY A 246 -19.15 -40.29 6.90
CA GLY A 246 -19.13 -41.61 6.28
C GLY A 246 -17.91 -42.43 6.67
N PRO A 247 -17.81 -43.68 6.16
CA PRO A 247 -18.68 -44.27 5.14
C PRO A 247 -20.04 -44.75 5.69
N ILE A 248 -21.15 -44.43 5.00
CA ILE A 248 -22.54 -44.76 5.41
C ILE A 248 -23.42 -45.28 4.27
N GLY A 249 -24.47 -46.03 4.57
CA GLY A 249 -25.42 -46.54 3.57
C GLY A 249 -26.51 -45.55 3.13
N LEU A 250 -26.35 -44.24 3.41
CA LEU A 250 -27.34 -43.22 3.06
C LEU A 250 -26.95 -42.52 1.76
N ALA A 251 -27.88 -42.42 0.82
CA ALA A 251 -27.68 -41.78 -0.48
C ALA A 251 -27.70 -40.24 -0.39
N PRO A 252 -27.12 -39.50 -1.37
CA PRO A 252 -27.04 -38.04 -1.37
C PRO A 252 -28.35 -37.33 -1.03
N ASN A 253 -29.47 -37.77 -1.60
CA ASN A 253 -30.78 -37.16 -1.31
C ASN A 253 -31.25 -37.37 0.14
N ALA A 254 -30.91 -38.50 0.76
CA ALA A 254 -31.25 -38.76 2.16
C ALA A 254 -30.39 -37.94 3.13
N MET A 255 -29.12 -37.71 2.77
CA MET A 255 -28.22 -36.86 3.54
C MET A 255 -28.47 -35.37 3.34
N ARG A 256 -29.24 -34.99 2.32
CA ARG A 256 -29.57 -33.59 2.04
C ARG A 256 -30.16 -32.88 3.25
N SER A 257 -31.19 -33.44 3.88
CA SER A 257 -31.82 -32.82 5.06
C SER A 257 -30.92 -32.81 6.30
N VAL A 258 -29.85 -33.61 6.31
CA VAL A 258 -28.91 -33.72 7.44
C VAL A 258 -27.73 -32.76 7.27
N LEU A 259 -27.33 -32.45 6.03
CA LEU A 259 -26.14 -31.64 5.73
C LEU A 259 -26.47 -30.23 5.21
N ASP A 260 -27.74 -29.95 4.86
CA ASP A 260 -28.18 -28.65 4.35
C ASP A 260 -28.40 -27.63 5.48
N PHE A 261 -27.29 -27.23 6.10
CA PHE A 261 -27.21 -26.20 7.12
C PHE A 261 -26.60 -24.91 6.55
N ASN A 262 -27.02 -23.75 7.09
CA ASN A 262 -26.36 -22.48 6.77
C ASN A 262 -24.87 -22.55 7.13
N GLY A 263 -24.02 -22.11 6.21
CA GLY A 263 -22.56 -22.20 6.37
C GLY A 263 -21.98 -23.59 6.10
N VAL A 264 -22.78 -24.66 5.95
CA VAL A 264 -22.26 -25.98 5.57
C VAL A 264 -22.35 -26.18 4.06
N ARG A 265 -21.23 -26.59 3.46
CA ARG A 265 -21.07 -26.79 2.01
C ARG A 265 -20.42 -28.14 1.75
N VAL A 266 -21.18 -29.09 1.21
CA VAL A 266 -20.62 -30.35 0.71
C VAL A 266 -19.95 -30.07 -0.63
N THR A 267 -18.68 -30.45 -0.76
CA THR A 267 -17.88 -30.24 -1.99
C THR A 267 -17.64 -31.52 -2.76
N LYS A 268 -17.74 -32.68 -2.09
CA LYS A 268 -17.53 -33.99 -2.71
C LYS A 268 -18.41 -35.06 -2.08
N ALA A 269 -18.99 -35.90 -2.92
CA ALA A 269 -19.72 -37.10 -2.54
C ALA A 269 -19.10 -38.30 -3.26
N THR A 270 -18.67 -39.30 -2.50
CA THR A 270 -18.02 -40.51 -3.02
C THR A 270 -18.84 -41.72 -2.64
N TYR A 271 -19.18 -42.57 -3.61
CA TYR A 271 -19.74 -43.89 -3.40
C TYR A 271 -18.68 -44.94 -3.71
N GLN A 272 -18.46 -45.86 -2.77
CA GLN A 272 -17.57 -47.00 -2.93
C GLN A 272 -18.08 -48.17 -2.09
N SER A 273 -18.11 -49.37 -2.67
CA SER A 273 -18.46 -50.60 -1.95
C SER A 273 -19.82 -50.53 -1.21
N GLY A 274 -20.84 -49.93 -1.83
CA GLY A 274 -22.17 -49.81 -1.24
C GLY A 274 -22.32 -48.72 -0.18
N LYS A 275 -21.28 -47.92 0.06
CA LYS A 275 -21.29 -46.85 1.06
C LYS A 275 -20.92 -45.51 0.47
N TRP A 276 -21.46 -44.46 1.07
CA TRP A 276 -21.25 -43.07 0.74
C TRP A 276 -20.37 -42.37 1.77
N THR A 277 -19.48 -41.53 1.27
CA THR A 277 -18.67 -40.59 2.04
C THR A 277 -18.90 -39.19 1.48
N TYR A 278 -19.11 -38.22 2.36
CA TYR A 278 -19.33 -36.83 2.03
C TYR A 278 -18.22 -35.99 2.64
N GLU A 279 -17.63 -35.12 1.85
CA GLU A 279 -16.59 -34.19 2.28
C GLU A 279 -17.04 -32.78 1.96
N GLY A 280 -16.62 -31.84 2.80
CA GLY A 280 -17.03 -30.46 2.63
C GLY A 280 -16.35 -29.50 3.58
N LYS A 281 -16.89 -28.28 3.59
CA LYS A 281 -16.43 -27.17 4.39
C LYS A 281 -17.58 -26.59 5.21
N ILE A 282 -17.27 -26.17 6.42
CA ILE A 282 -18.14 -25.43 7.32
C ILE A 282 -17.56 -24.02 7.43
N TYR A 283 -18.40 -23.03 7.19
CA TYR A 283 -18.12 -21.61 7.35
C TYR A 283 -18.92 -21.11 8.54
N ALA A 284 -18.22 -20.56 9.53
CA ALA A 284 -18.86 -20.08 10.76
C ALA A 284 -18.12 -18.86 11.32
N LYS A 285 -18.84 -18.04 12.09
CA LYS A 285 -18.28 -16.93 12.88
C LYS A 285 -17.64 -17.45 14.18
#